data_AF-A0AAJ0MA31-F1
#
_entry.id   AF-A0AAJ0MA31-F1
#
_cell.length_a   1.000
_cell.length_b   1.000
_cell.length_c   1.000
_cell.angle_alpha   90.00
_cell.angle_beta   90.00
_cell.angle_gamma   90.00
#
_symmetry.space_group_name_H-M   'P 1'
#
loop_
_entity.id
_entity.type
_entity.pdbx_description
1 polymer ?
#
loop_
_entity_poly.entity_id
_entity_poly.type
_entity_poly.pdbx_seq_one_letter_code
_entity_poly.pdbx_strand_id
1 'polypeptide(L)'
;LSSAAQNLAMILVGRIIAGWVVDPLSMSVPVYQSECAHPRIRGFIAGLTQQFIGVGFIVSTWVGYGSAHAEGTLAAFQWRFPLAVQAIPAARLAAGIMFFPESPRHLMETNREEQTMRVLKKLQFDGTNDEWIQHGFHEIKTTIAAVKSITVPGWRIMSTVPAWRTLLMHGVAV
;
A
#
# COMPACT_ATOMS: atom_id res chain seq x y z
N LEU A 1 0.51 20.36 -7.01
CA LEU A 1 1.67 21.02 -7.66
C LEU A 1 1.57 20.98 -9.17
N SER A 2 1.44 19.79 -9.78
CA SER A 2 1.40 19.65 -11.25
C SER A 2 0.20 20.29 -11.95
N SER A 3 -0.96 20.40 -11.30
CA SER A 3 -2.17 21.05 -11.85
C SER A 3 -2.12 22.59 -11.86
N ALA A 4 -1.22 23.20 -11.10
CA ALA A 4 -1.04 24.65 -11.00
C ALA A 4 0.17 25.17 -11.81
N ALA A 5 0.84 24.27 -12.53
CA ALA A 5 2.12 24.57 -13.16
C ALA A 5 2.02 25.61 -14.27
N GLN A 6 2.93 26.59 -14.24
CA GLN A 6 3.06 27.63 -15.26
C GLN A 6 4.20 27.33 -16.26
N ASN A 7 5.14 26.44 -15.89
CA ASN A 7 6.32 26.09 -16.67
C ASN A 7 6.50 24.56 -16.74
N LEU A 8 7.09 24.06 -17.83
CA LEU A 8 7.38 22.62 -18.03
C LEU A 8 8.20 22.02 -16.88
N ALA A 9 9.19 22.76 -16.38
CA ALA A 9 10.03 22.34 -15.25
C ALA A 9 9.20 22.06 -13.99
N MET A 10 8.15 22.85 -13.73
CA MET A 10 7.28 22.66 -12.56
C MET A 10 6.40 21.40 -12.68
N ILE A 11 6.02 21.02 -13.91
CA ILE A 11 5.34 19.75 -14.17
C ILE A 11 6.28 18.57 -13.91
N LEU A 12 7.51 18.63 -14.43
CA LEU A 12 8.52 17.57 -14.25
C LEU A 12 8.86 17.36 -12.78
N VAL A 13 9.16 18.43 -12.05
CA VAL A 13 9.44 18.35 -10.60
C VAL A 13 8.24 17.80 -9.84
N GLY A 14 7.02 18.25 -10.17
CA GLY A 14 5.80 17.74 -9.56
C GLY A 14 5.58 16.24 -9.79
N ARG A 15 5.97 15.72 -10.96
CA ARG A 15 5.88 14.29 -11.27
C ARG A 15 6.93 13.45 -10.53
N ILE A 16 8.17 13.95 -10.42
CA ILE A 16 9.24 13.27 -9.68
C ILE A 16 8.84 13.14 -8.21
N ILE A 17 8.38 14.23 -7.58
CA ILE A 17 7.94 14.22 -6.19
C ILE A 17 6.73 13.31 -6.01
N ALA A 18 5.77 13.34 -6.93
CA ALA A 18 4.60 12.47 -6.86
C ALA A 18 4.98 10.99 -6.93
N GLY A 19 5.90 10.59 -7.82
CA GLY A 19 6.41 9.22 -7.89
C GLY A 19 7.06 8.80 -6.58
N TRP A 20 8.02 9.60 -6.10
CA TRP A 20 8.73 9.33 -4.84
C TRP A 20 7.82 9.13 -3.62
N VAL A 21 6.67 9.79 -3.58
CA VAL A 21 5.70 9.62 -2.49
C VAL A 21 4.80 8.41 -2.71
N VAL A 22 4.33 8.20 -3.94
CA VAL A 22 3.32 7.17 -4.25
C VAL A 22 3.92 5.76 -4.27
N ASP A 23 5.15 5.58 -4.76
CA ASP A 23 5.80 4.28 -4.87
C ASP A 23 5.92 3.53 -3.53
N PRO A 24 6.54 4.08 -2.46
CA PRO A 24 6.66 3.39 -1.19
C PRO A 24 5.30 3.13 -0.52
N LEU A 25 4.33 4.02 -0.73
CA LEU A 25 2.97 3.82 -0.24
C LEU A 25 2.31 2.62 -0.95
N SER A 26 2.46 2.49 -2.27
CA SER A 26 1.88 1.37 -3.03
C SER A 26 2.50 0.02 -2.64
N MET A 27 3.76 -0.01 -2.22
CA MET A 27 4.39 -1.24 -1.71
C MET A 27 3.89 -1.60 -0.30
N SER A 28 3.58 -0.59 0.53
CA SER A 28 3.13 -0.79 1.91
C SER A 28 1.69 -1.29 2.00
N VAL A 29 0.83 -0.87 1.07
CA VAL A 29 -0.59 -1.24 1.03
C VAL A 29 -0.85 -2.76 0.99
N PRO A 30 -0.25 -3.56 0.07
CA PRO A 30 -0.48 -5.00 0.02
C PRO A 30 0.11 -5.71 1.25
N VAL A 31 1.22 -5.21 1.82
CA VAL A 31 1.78 -5.75 3.07
C VAL A 31 0.79 -5.57 4.21
N TYR A 32 0.32 -4.34 4.43
CA TYR A 32 -0.68 -4.03 5.46
C TYR A 32 -1.95 -4.88 5.31
N GLN A 33 -2.44 -5.05 4.08
CA GLN A 33 -3.61 -5.89 3.83
C GLN A 33 -3.35 -7.37 4.11
N SER A 34 -2.17 -7.88 3.77
CA SER A 34 -1.81 -9.27 4.06
C SER A 34 -1.71 -9.56 5.56
N GLU A 35 -1.38 -8.54 6.36
CA GLU A 35 -1.26 -8.62 7.82
C GLU A 35 -2.60 -8.49 8.54
N CYS A 36 -3.52 -7.66 8.02
CA CYS A 36 -4.84 -7.48 8.61
C CYS A 36 -5.88 -8.50 8.10
N ALA A 37 -5.69 -9.09 6.92
CA ALA A 37 -6.65 -10.00 6.32
C ALA A 37 -6.72 -11.35 7.06
N HIS A 38 -7.95 -11.82 7.30
CA HIS A 38 -8.18 -13.17 7.81
C HIS A 38 -7.68 -14.22 6.79
N PRO A 39 -7.00 -15.30 7.21
CA PRO A 39 -6.37 -16.28 6.30
C PRO A 39 -7.29 -16.82 5.19
N ARG A 40 -8.58 -17.00 5.49
CA ARG A 40 -9.58 -17.52 4.54
C ARG A 40 -9.88 -16.59 3.36
N ILE A 41 -9.80 -15.27 3.56
CA ILE A 41 -10.22 -14.27 2.54
C ILE A 41 -9.06 -13.41 2.03
N ARG A 42 -7.83 -13.67 2.46
CA ARG A 42 -6.64 -12.89 2.07
C ARG A 42 -6.47 -12.79 0.55
N GLY A 43 -6.65 -13.90 -0.16
CA GLY A 43 -6.57 -13.92 -1.63
C GLY A 43 -7.66 -13.10 -2.31
N PHE A 44 -8.88 -13.10 -1.75
CA PHE A 44 -9.98 -12.30 -2.26
C PHE A 44 -9.75 -10.80 -2.03
N ILE A 45 -9.30 -10.41 -0.83
CA ILE A 45 -8.95 -9.01 -0.51
C ILE A 45 -7.84 -8.52 -1.44
N ALA A 46 -6.78 -9.32 -1.63
CA ALA A 46 -5.70 -8.98 -2.57
C ALA A 46 -6.23 -8.83 -4.00
N GLY A 47 -7.08 -9.74 -4.48
CA GLY A 47 -7.69 -9.65 -5.81
C GLY A 47 -8.58 -8.41 -5.98
N LEU A 48 -9.35 -8.04 -4.94
CA LEU A 48 -10.18 -6.84 -4.95
C LEU A 48 -9.35 -5.57 -5.13
N THR A 49 -8.17 -5.47 -4.51
CA THR A 49 -7.30 -4.29 -4.70
C THR A 49 -6.88 -4.12 -6.15
N GLN A 50 -6.48 -5.20 -6.80
CA GLN A 50 -6.10 -5.19 -8.20
C GLN A 50 -7.28 -4.79 -9.09
N GLN A 51 -8.49 -5.26 -8.75
CA GLN A 51 -9.70 -4.88 -9.45
C GLN A 51 -10.00 -3.38 -9.31
N PHE A 52 -9.85 -2.80 -8.11
CA PHE A 52 -10.03 -1.36 -7.90
C PHE A 52 -9.00 -0.52 -8.65
N ILE A 53 -7.75 -1.00 -8.77
CA ILE A 53 -6.73 -0.37 -9.61
C ILE A 53 -7.20 -0.35 -11.07
N GLY A 54 -7.68 -1.48 -11.58
CA GLY A 54 -8.21 -1.58 -12.95
C GLY A 54 -9.40 -0.64 -13.21
N VAL A 55 -10.36 -0.57 -12.29
CA VAL A 55 -11.48 0.38 -12.37
C VAL A 55 -10.98 1.83 -12.36
N GLY A 56 -9.99 2.14 -11.51
CA GLY A 56 -9.34 3.45 -11.49
C GLY A 56 -8.72 3.84 -12.82
N PHE A 57 -8.03 2.91 -13.49
CA PHE A 57 -7.50 3.11 -14.84
C PHE A 57 -8.59 3.40 -15.86
N ILE A 58 -9.70 2.66 -15.84
CA ILE A 58 -10.83 2.88 -16.75
C ILE A 58 -11.40 4.28 -16.56
N VAL A 59 -11.69 4.67 -15.31
CA VAL A 59 -12.20 6.02 -14.98
C VAL A 59 -11.21 7.11 -15.41
N SER A 60 -9.92 6.92 -15.17
CA SER A 60 -8.88 7.86 -15.59
C SER A 60 -8.87 8.05 -17.11
N THR A 61 -9.01 6.97 -17.87
CA THR A 61 -9.06 7.03 -19.34
C THR A 61 -10.30 7.77 -19.83
N TRP A 62 -11.47 7.53 -19.24
CA TRP A 62 -12.70 8.26 -19.59
C TRP A 62 -12.64 9.75 -19.24
N VAL A 63 -12.06 10.09 -18.09
CA VAL A 63 -11.82 11.50 -17.71
C VAL A 63 -10.84 12.17 -18.67
N GLY A 64 -9.78 11.46 -19.08
CA GLY A 64 -8.84 11.92 -20.10
C GLY A 64 -9.51 12.15 -21.45
N TYR A 65 -10.34 11.22 -21.90
CA TYR A 65 -11.11 11.33 -23.13
C TYR A 65 -12.10 12.51 -23.11
N GLY A 66 -12.85 12.67 -22.02
CA GLY A 66 -13.78 13.80 -21.85
C GLY A 66 -13.05 15.15 -21.83
N SER A 67 -11.84 15.20 -21.25
CA SER A 67 -11.02 16.41 -21.23
C SER A 67 -10.41 16.73 -22.61
N ALA A 68 -10.19 15.72 -23.45
CA ALA A 68 -9.64 15.90 -24.80
C ALA A 68 -10.58 16.64 -25.76
N HIS A 69 -11.88 16.68 -25.47
CA HIS A 69 -12.88 17.40 -26.27
C HIS A 69 -13.01 18.89 -25.88
N ALA A 70 -12.22 19.37 -24.92
CA ALA A 70 -12.20 20.77 -24.51
C ALA A 70 -11.33 21.60 -25.47
N GLU A 71 -11.85 21.89 -26.66
CA GLU A 71 -11.17 22.71 -27.67
C GLU A 71 -11.44 24.22 -27.50
N GLY A 72 -10.52 25.08 -28.00
CA GLY A 72 -10.65 26.54 -27.97
C GLY A 72 -10.01 27.22 -26.76
N THR A 73 -10.68 28.20 -26.16
CA THR A 73 -10.21 29.01 -25.00
C THR A 73 -9.97 28.19 -23.72
N LEU A 74 -10.35 26.90 -23.72
CA LEU A 74 -10.20 25.94 -22.63
C LEU A 74 -9.03 24.96 -22.81
N ALA A 75 -8.11 25.17 -23.77
CA ALA A 75 -6.97 24.27 -23.99
C ALA A 75 -6.08 24.06 -22.74
N ALA A 76 -6.00 25.05 -21.83
CA ALA A 76 -5.31 24.89 -20.55
C ALA A 76 -6.08 23.97 -19.57
N PHE A 77 -7.39 23.84 -19.71
CA PHE A 77 -8.24 22.97 -18.90
C PHE A 77 -8.06 21.49 -19.26
N GLN A 78 -7.81 21.18 -20.54
CA GLN A 78 -7.65 19.83 -21.08
C GLN A 78 -6.62 18.97 -20.33
N TRP A 79 -5.47 19.53 -19.95
CA TRP A 79 -4.42 18.78 -19.24
C TRP A 79 -4.43 19.03 -17.73
N ARG A 80 -5.00 20.15 -17.26
CA ARG A 80 -5.08 20.49 -15.82
C ARG A 80 -6.20 19.77 -15.10
N PHE A 81 -7.32 19.52 -15.78
CA PHE A 81 -8.48 18.87 -15.18
C PHE A 81 -8.22 17.40 -14.80
N PRO A 82 -7.66 16.53 -15.66
CA PRO A 82 -7.30 15.16 -15.26
C PRO A 82 -6.33 15.13 -14.08
N LEU A 83 -5.37 16.06 -14.07
CA LEU A 83 -4.39 16.24 -12.99
C LEU A 83 -5.00 16.71 -11.67
N ALA A 84 -6.09 17.47 -11.72
CA ALA A 84 -6.81 17.91 -10.53
C ALA A 84 -7.74 16.80 -10.01
N VAL A 85 -8.42 16.08 -10.90
CA VAL A 85 -9.34 14.99 -10.55
C VAL A 85 -8.60 13.85 -9.84
N GLN A 86 -7.37 13.51 -10.23
CA GLN A 86 -6.58 12.49 -9.50
C GLN A 86 -6.27 12.86 -8.04
N ALA A 87 -6.33 14.14 -7.65
CA ALA A 87 -6.11 14.55 -6.27
C ALA A 87 -7.29 14.17 -5.36
N ILE A 88 -8.51 14.03 -5.90
CA ILE A 88 -9.72 13.68 -5.15
C ILE A 88 -9.62 12.30 -4.50
N PRO A 89 -9.34 11.19 -5.23
CA PRO A 89 -9.19 9.88 -4.60
C PRO A 89 -7.99 9.83 -3.66
N ALA A 90 -6.90 10.53 -3.96
CA ALA A 90 -5.74 10.62 -3.07
C ALA A 90 -6.09 11.29 -1.73
N ALA A 91 -6.83 12.41 -1.76
CA ALA A 91 -7.30 13.08 -0.55
C ALA A 91 -8.28 12.22 0.25
N ARG A 92 -9.17 11.49 -0.43
CA ARG A 92 -10.09 10.54 0.23
C ARG A 92 -9.34 9.41 0.95
N LEU A 93 -8.29 8.88 0.32
CA LEU A 93 -7.41 7.88 0.92
C LEU A 93 -6.66 8.43 2.14
N ALA A 94 -6.09 9.64 2.02
CA ALA A 94 -5.41 10.32 3.11
C ALA A 94 -6.33 10.62 4.29
N ALA A 95 -7.59 10.98 4.03
CA ALA A 95 -8.60 11.13 5.08
C ALA A 95 -8.96 9.77 5.72
N GLY A 96 -9.07 8.72 4.89
CA GLY A 96 -9.42 7.37 5.32
C GLY A 96 -8.38 6.74 6.26
N ILE A 97 -7.09 6.92 5.97
CA ILE A 97 -6.01 6.26 6.72
C ILE A 97 -6.00 6.62 8.22
N MET A 98 -6.50 7.81 8.59
CA MET A 98 -6.61 8.25 9.99
C MET A 98 -7.60 7.42 10.81
N PHE A 99 -8.49 6.67 10.17
CA PHE A 99 -9.50 5.84 10.83
C PHE A 99 -9.13 4.34 10.88
N PHE A 100 -8.10 3.91 10.15
CA PHE A 100 -7.69 2.51 10.13
C PHE A 100 -6.83 2.16 11.36
N PRO A 101 -7.02 0.97 11.96
CA PRO A 101 -6.13 0.49 13.01
C PRO A 101 -4.72 0.25 12.44
N GLU A 102 -3.69 0.39 13.28
CA GLU A 102 -2.33 0.01 12.87
C GLU A 102 -2.21 -1.51 12.67
N SER A 103 -1.23 -1.94 11.86
CA SER A 103 -0.97 -3.36 11.66
C SER A 103 -0.57 -4.04 12.99
N PRO A 104 -1.14 -5.23 13.30
CA PRO A 104 -0.76 -5.98 14.50
C PRO A 104 0.72 -6.36 14.51
N ARG A 105 1.32 -6.62 13.34
CA ARG A 105 2.75 -6.96 13.24
C ARG A 105 3.63 -5.76 13.56
N HIS A 106 3.29 -4.57 13.04
CA HIS A 106 4.01 -3.33 13.34
C HIS A 106 3.95 -2.99 14.84
N LEU A 107 2.78 -3.16 15.47
CA LEU A 107 2.60 -2.97 16.91
C LEU A 107 3.47 -3.94 17.73
N MET A 108 3.64 -5.18 17.28
CA MET A 108 4.55 -6.13 17.94
C MET A 108 6.03 -5.75 17.78
N GLU A 109 6.45 -5.31 16.58
CA GLU A 109 7.82 -4.87 16.34
C GLU A 109 8.20 -3.64 17.18
N THR A 110 7.22 -2.78 17.50
CA THR A 110 7.38 -1.60 18.37
C THR A 110 7.21 -1.91 19.86
N ASN A 111 7.18 -3.18 20.28
CA ASN A 111 6.97 -3.68 21.65
C ASN A 111 5.62 -3.26 22.29
N ARG A 112 4.59 -3.00 21.48
CA ARG A 112 3.23 -2.67 21.94
C ARG A 112 2.34 -3.91 21.97
N GLU A 113 2.68 -4.84 22.86
CA GLU A 113 2.02 -6.15 22.95
C GLU A 113 0.51 -6.05 23.28
N GLU A 114 0.13 -5.21 24.24
CA GLU A 114 -1.28 -5.04 24.60
C GLU A 114 -2.13 -4.49 23.45
N GLN A 115 -1.58 -3.52 22.70
CA GLN A 115 -2.29 -2.93 21.56
C GLN A 115 -2.43 -3.94 20.43
N THR A 116 -1.40 -4.74 20.19
CA THR A 116 -1.47 -5.85 19.23
C THR A 116 -2.60 -6.80 19.56
N MET A 117 -2.69 -7.27 20.80
CA MET A 117 -3.76 -8.19 21.21
C MET A 117 -5.15 -7.59 20.99
N ARG A 118 -5.33 -6.29 21.33
CA ARG A 118 -6.60 -5.59 21.09
C ARG A 118 -6.95 -5.48 19.61
N VAL A 119 -5.98 -5.14 18.76
CA VAL A 119 -6.19 -5.03 17.30
C VAL A 119 -6.45 -6.39 16.67
N LEU A 120 -5.71 -7.43 17.08
CA LEU A 120 -5.90 -8.81 16.61
C LEU A 120 -7.30 -9.33 16.99
N LYS A 121 -7.74 -9.09 18.23
CA LYS A 121 -9.12 -9.36 18.65
C LYS A 121 -10.13 -8.58 17.84
N LYS A 122 -9.93 -7.27 17.60
CA LYS A 122 -10.85 -6.47 16.78
C LYS A 122 -10.96 -6.97 15.33
N LEU A 123 -9.89 -7.49 14.75
CA LEU A 123 -9.83 -7.93 13.36
C LEU A 123 -10.37 -9.36 13.15
N GLN A 124 -10.13 -10.27 14.10
CA GLN A 124 -10.33 -11.71 13.87
C GLN A 124 -11.17 -12.42 14.93
N PHE A 125 -11.65 -11.73 15.98
CA PHE A 125 -12.47 -12.36 17.01
C PHE A 125 -13.91 -12.56 16.55
N ASP A 126 -14.33 -13.84 16.55
CA ASP A 126 -15.67 -14.29 16.18
C ASP A 126 -16.51 -14.68 17.43
N GLY A 127 -16.13 -14.21 18.62
CA GLY A 127 -16.85 -14.50 19.87
C GLY A 127 -16.43 -15.79 20.59
N THR A 128 -15.97 -16.81 19.85
CA THR A 128 -15.67 -18.15 20.39
C THR A 128 -14.20 -18.56 20.23
N ASN A 129 -13.39 -17.77 19.53
CA ASN A 129 -12.08 -18.19 19.03
C ASN A 129 -10.88 -17.61 19.80
N ASP A 130 -11.00 -17.45 21.13
CA ASP A 130 -9.95 -16.79 21.93
C ASP A 130 -8.62 -17.57 21.92
N GLU A 131 -8.67 -18.92 21.97
CA GLU A 131 -7.46 -19.77 21.93
C GLU A 131 -6.67 -19.62 20.62
N TRP A 132 -7.36 -19.56 19.47
CA TRP A 132 -6.70 -19.36 18.18
C TRP A 132 -6.04 -17.99 18.06
N ILE A 133 -6.65 -16.95 18.63
CA ILE A 133 -6.06 -15.60 18.68
C ILE A 133 -4.81 -15.59 19.56
N GLN A 134 -4.85 -16.25 20.71
CA GLN A 134 -3.67 -16.37 21.57
C GLN A 134 -2.54 -17.13 20.87
N HIS A 135 -2.85 -18.20 20.15
CA HIS A 135 -1.88 -18.92 19.33
C HIS A 135 -1.29 -18.03 18.22
N GLY A 136 -2.12 -17.32 17.46
CA GLY A 136 -1.67 -16.41 16.40
C GLY A 136 -0.81 -15.26 16.93
N PHE A 137 -1.18 -14.71 18.10
CA PHE A 137 -0.36 -13.71 18.79
C PHE A 137 1.02 -14.27 19.17
N HIS A 138 1.07 -15.49 19.73
CA HIS A 138 2.32 -16.13 20.10
C HIS A 138 3.21 -16.41 18.88
N GLU A 139 2.62 -16.88 17.78
CA GLU A 139 3.32 -17.14 16.52
C GLU A 139 3.94 -15.87 15.93
N ILE A 140 3.20 -14.75 15.93
CA ILE A 140 3.73 -13.46 15.48
C ILE A 140 4.91 -13.04 16.38
N LYS A 141 4.78 -13.20 17.70
CA LYS A 141 5.82 -12.83 18.68
C LYS A 141 7.11 -13.63 18.47
N THR A 142 7.00 -14.96 18.34
CA THR A 142 8.16 -15.83 18.14
C THR A 142 8.85 -15.58 16.81
N THR A 143 8.06 -15.36 15.74
CA THR A 143 8.58 -15.03 14.40
C THR A 143 9.37 -13.72 14.42
N ILE A 144 8.83 -12.67 15.02
CA ILE A 144 9.53 -11.36 15.11
C ILE A 144 10.80 -11.48 15.95
N ALA A 145 10.76 -12.20 17.07
CA ALA A 145 11.94 -12.42 17.90
C ALA A 145 13.05 -13.17 17.14
N ALA A 146 12.68 -14.16 16.33
CA ALA A 146 13.62 -14.88 15.46
C ALA A 146 14.18 -13.99 14.33
N VAL A 147 13.34 -13.16 13.70
CA VAL A 147 13.81 -12.22 12.66
C VAL A 147 14.79 -11.21 13.27
N LYS A 148 14.51 -10.71 14.48
CA LYS A 148 15.35 -9.74 15.20
C LYS A 148 16.72 -10.30 15.59
N SER A 149 16.82 -11.61 15.87
CA SER A 149 18.10 -12.26 16.18
C SER A 149 18.94 -12.56 14.93
N ILE A 150 18.30 -12.63 13.75
CA ILE A 150 18.95 -12.92 12.47
C ILE A 150 19.22 -11.64 11.66
N THR A 151 18.77 -10.46 12.11
CA THR A 151 18.83 -9.24 11.30
C THR A 151 20.28 -8.77 11.09
N VAL A 152 20.85 -9.15 9.95
CA VAL A 152 22.04 -8.51 9.41
C VAL A 152 21.54 -7.39 8.48
N PRO A 153 21.91 -6.12 8.71
CA PRO A 153 21.47 -5.03 7.85
C PRO A 153 22.18 -5.09 6.50
N GLY A 154 21.42 -5.03 5.40
CA GLY A 154 21.96 -4.68 4.07
C GLY A 154 21.44 -5.49 2.90
N TRP A 155 21.35 -4.84 1.74
CA TRP A 155 20.95 -5.45 0.46
C TRP A 155 21.93 -6.52 -0.03
N ARG A 156 23.15 -6.52 0.51
CA ARG A 156 24.22 -7.44 0.11
C ARG A 156 23.91 -8.89 0.46
N ILE A 157 23.11 -9.12 1.51
CA ILE A 157 22.75 -10.48 1.97
C ILE A 157 21.87 -11.19 0.95
N MET A 158 21.04 -10.42 0.25
CA MET A 158 20.13 -10.94 -0.76
C MET A 158 20.87 -11.59 -1.93
N SER A 159 22.09 -11.14 -2.25
CA SER A 159 22.94 -11.74 -3.30
C SER A 159 23.91 -12.81 -2.79
N THR A 160 24.27 -12.79 -1.49
CA THR A 160 25.23 -13.76 -0.93
C THR A 160 24.60 -15.07 -0.47
N VAL A 161 23.33 -15.06 -0.04
CA VAL A 161 22.69 -16.25 0.50
C VAL A 161 21.93 -17.02 -0.60
N PRO A 162 22.22 -18.32 -0.82
CA PRO A 162 21.64 -19.09 -1.91
C PRO A 162 20.10 -19.14 -1.91
N ALA A 163 19.47 -19.28 -0.73
CA ALA A 163 18.02 -19.34 -0.61
C ALA A 163 17.33 -18.02 -1.04
N TRP A 164 17.88 -16.88 -0.60
CA TRP A 164 17.37 -15.56 -0.95
C TRP A 164 17.62 -15.20 -2.41
N ARG A 165 18.75 -15.64 -2.97
CA ARG A 165 19.05 -15.48 -4.41
C ARG A 165 18.04 -16.23 -5.27
N THR A 166 17.69 -17.47 -4.92
CA THR A 166 16.68 -18.23 -5.65
C THR A 166 15.31 -17.56 -5.58
N LEU A 167 14.91 -17.08 -4.40
CA LEU A 167 13.67 -16.29 -4.22
C LEU A 167 13.67 -15.00 -5.06
N LEU A 168 14.79 -14.28 -5.10
CA LEU A 168 14.97 -13.12 -5.95
C LEU A 168 14.82 -13.46 -7.44
N MET A 169 15.45 -14.54 -7.90
CA MET A 169 15.37 -14.97 -9.29
C MET A 169 13.93 -15.33 -9.68
N HIS A 170 13.17 -15.97 -8.79
CA HIS A 170 11.75 -16.24 -9.03
C HIS A 170 10.91 -14.96 -9.01
N GLY A 171 11.23 -14.01 -8.12
CA GLY A 171 10.53 -12.73 -8.05
C GLY A 171 10.81 -11.79 -9.22
N VAL A 172 11.95 -11.93 -9.91
CA VAL A 172 12.32 -11.14 -11.10
C VAL A 172 11.85 -11.80 -12.40
N ALA A 173 11.61 -13.11 -12.38
CA ALA A 173 11.16 -13.86 -13.56
C ALA A 173 9.62 -13.83 -13.77
N VAL A 174 8.85 -13.23 -12.85
CA VAL A 174 7.40 -13.02 -12.92
C VAL A 174 7.10 -11.56 -13.23
#